data_AF-A0A523ZL92-F1
#
_entry.id   AF-A0A523ZL92-F1
#
_cell.length_a   1.000
_cell.length_b   1.000
_cell.length_c   1.000
_cell.angle_alpha   90.00
_cell.angle_beta   90.00
_cell.angle_gamma   90.00
#
_symmetry.space_group_name_H-M   'P 1'
#
loop_
_entity.id
_entity.type
_entity.pdbx_description
1 polymer ?
#
loop_
_entity_poly.entity_id
_entity_poly.type
_entity_poly.pdbx_seq_one_letter_code
_entity_poly.pdbx_strand_id
1 'polypeptide(L)'
;KIQITFITDPKKVKKMYDEALKVYEARDAKARGMKDEDADAFYGCTLCQSFAPTHCCVITPQRYSNCGSISWFDGRASARVDPKGPVFGIEKGECLDPFKGEYTGVNATMKEKTMGEITRVWLYTAFENPHTSCGCFEAVAFYIPEVDGLGIVHRGFKDLTVNGLPFSTLADSTAGGRQVEGFHGLSIEYMRSPKLLQVDGGWNRIVWMPATVKERVKDFIPKDIVDKIATENEAKTIDELKVFLKEMGHPVVERWKAIPVEVAPEVEEVEAAAPSLEIPISGVPITAGGFEIILKDAKIYAKKVIIRRVKK
;
A
#
# COMPACT_ATOMS: atom_id res chain seq x y z
N LYS A 1 -9.23 -1.02 -39.09
CA LYS A 1 -9.05 -2.48 -39.24
C LYS A 1 -8.30 -2.97 -38.02
N ILE A 2 -8.71 -4.07 -37.40
CA ILE A 2 -8.05 -4.66 -36.22
C ILE A 2 -7.45 -6.00 -36.63
N GLN A 3 -6.20 -6.27 -36.26
CA GLN A 3 -5.53 -7.56 -36.44
C GLN A 3 -5.07 -8.07 -35.07
N ILE A 4 -5.37 -9.33 -34.77
CA ILE A 4 -5.01 -10.00 -33.53
C ILE A 4 -4.16 -11.21 -33.88
N THR A 5 -3.11 -11.48 -33.10
CA THR A 5 -2.23 -12.63 -33.30
C THR A 5 -1.89 -13.25 -31.95
N PHE A 6 -2.30 -14.50 -31.74
CA PHE A 6 -1.93 -15.28 -30.56
C PHE A 6 -0.61 -16.00 -30.84
N ILE A 7 0.35 -15.86 -29.94
CA ILE A 7 1.68 -16.45 -30.06
C ILE A 7 1.89 -17.39 -28.89
N THR A 8 2.01 -18.69 -29.19
CA THR A 8 2.25 -19.75 -28.20
C THR A 8 3.60 -20.46 -28.41
N ASP A 9 4.26 -20.23 -29.55
CA ASP A 9 5.61 -20.76 -29.80
C ASP A 9 6.63 -20.11 -28.84
N PRO A 10 7.37 -20.88 -28.00
CA PRO A 10 8.25 -20.32 -26.98
C PRO A 10 9.36 -19.40 -27.52
N LYS A 11 9.93 -19.73 -28.69
CA LYS A 11 11.01 -18.93 -29.29
C LYS A 11 10.48 -17.59 -29.77
N LYS A 12 9.31 -17.59 -30.42
CA LYS A 12 8.63 -16.39 -30.88
C LYS A 12 8.13 -15.54 -29.71
N VAL A 13 7.63 -16.16 -28.63
CA VAL A 13 7.27 -15.44 -27.39
C VAL A 13 8.49 -14.71 -26.83
N LYS A 14 9.65 -15.37 -26.70
CA LYS A 14 10.88 -14.74 -26.18
C LYS A 14 11.29 -13.54 -27.03
N LYS A 15 11.30 -13.68 -28.36
CA LYS A 15 11.63 -12.57 -29.26
C LYS A 15 10.65 -11.39 -29.10
N MET A 16 9.34 -11.68 -29.11
CA MET A 16 8.31 -10.65 -28.99
C MET A 16 8.32 -9.98 -27.61
N TYR A 17 8.70 -10.71 -26.56
CA TYR A 17 8.84 -10.19 -25.22
C TYR A 17 9.93 -9.11 -25.16
N ASP A 18 11.10 -9.36 -25.74
CA ASP A 18 12.19 -8.38 -25.81
C ASP A 18 11.78 -7.13 -26.60
N GLU A 19 11.04 -7.30 -27.70
CA GLU A 19 10.48 -6.19 -28.48
C GLU A 19 9.44 -5.39 -27.67
N ALA A 20 8.54 -6.07 -26.96
CA ALA A 20 7.53 -5.43 -26.13
C ALA A 20 8.15 -4.62 -24.98
N LEU A 21 9.17 -5.16 -24.30
CA LEU A 21 9.87 -4.44 -23.22
C LEU A 21 10.50 -3.14 -23.71
N LYS A 22 11.07 -3.11 -24.93
CA LYS A 22 11.60 -1.87 -25.52
C LYS A 22 10.52 -0.81 -25.73
N VAL A 23 9.34 -1.23 -26.17
CA VAL A 23 8.19 -0.33 -26.35
C VAL A 23 7.69 0.19 -25.01
N TYR A 24 7.61 -0.66 -23.98
CA TYR A 24 7.17 -0.28 -22.64
C TYR A 24 8.14 0.74 -22.04
N GLU A 25 9.44 0.46 -22.05
CA GLU A 25 10.45 1.36 -21.51
C GLU A 25 10.46 2.72 -22.23
N ALA A 26 10.32 2.74 -23.57
CA ALA A 26 10.23 3.99 -24.32
C ALA A 26 8.99 4.83 -23.94
N ARG A 27 7.86 4.18 -23.61
CA ARG A 27 6.64 4.87 -23.14
C ARG A 27 6.81 5.38 -21.72
N ASP A 28 7.31 4.56 -20.82
CA ASP A 28 7.41 4.88 -19.41
C ASP A 28 8.51 5.92 -19.13
N ALA A 29 9.65 5.84 -19.83
CA ALA A 29 10.72 6.84 -19.73
C ALA A 29 10.24 8.26 -20.07
N LYS A 30 9.25 8.39 -20.98
CA LYS A 30 8.64 9.68 -21.30
C LYS A 30 7.86 10.27 -20.12
N ALA A 31 7.17 9.45 -19.34
CA ALA A 31 6.42 9.89 -18.17
C ALA A 31 7.32 10.35 -17.02
N ARG A 32 8.48 9.69 -16.84
CA ARG A 32 9.43 9.99 -15.75
C ARG A 32 10.04 11.40 -15.80
N GLY A 33 10.06 12.04 -16.97
CA GLY A 33 10.64 13.38 -17.14
C GLY A 33 9.74 14.54 -16.68
N MET A 34 8.48 14.28 -16.34
CA MET A 34 7.51 15.33 -16.02
C MET A 34 7.25 15.39 -14.51
N LYS A 35 7.21 16.60 -13.95
CA LYS A 35 6.92 16.83 -12.53
C LYS A 35 5.44 17.14 -12.32
N ASP A 36 4.93 16.87 -11.12
CA ASP A 36 3.54 17.19 -10.80
C ASP A 36 3.25 18.68 -10.84
N GLU A 37 4.25 19.49 -10.48
CA GLU A 37 4.16 20.95 -10.44
C GLU A 37 3.94 21.51 -11.86
N ASP A 38 4.58 20.90 -12.86
CA ASP A 38 4.51 21.29 -14.27
C ASP A 38 3.22 20.79 -14.97
N ALA A 39 2.44 19.93 -14.30
CA ALA A 39 1.17 19.43 -14.82
C ALA A 39 0.04 20.44 -14.68
N ASP A 40 -0.70 20.63 -15.77
CA ASP A 40 -1.92 21.45 -15.84
C ASP A 40 -3.13 20.75 -15.17
N ALA A 41 -3.15 19.43 -15.19
CA ALA A 41 -4.19 18.61 -14.58
C ALA A 41 -3.62 17.29 -14.05
N PHE A 42 -4.41 16.61 -13.22
CA PHE A 42 -4.21 15.18 -12.91
C PHE A 42 -5.30 14.35 -13.58
N TYR A 43 -5.23 13.03 -13.43
CA TYR A 43 -6.23 12.13 -13.98
C TYR A 43 -6.77 11.18 -12.93
N GLY A 44 -8.08 10.96 -12.97
CA GLY A 44 -8.78 9.99 -12.15
C GLY A 44 -9.07 8.71 -12.92
N CYS A 45 -9.18 7.58 -12.23
CA CYS A 45 -9.68 6.34 -12.81
C CYS A 45 -10.57 5.58 -11.83
N THR A 46 -11.79 5.25 -12.28
CA THR A 46 -12.81 4.49 -11.53
C THR A 46 -13.09 3.10 -12.12
N LEU A 47 -12.26 2.63 -13.06
CA LEU A 47 -12.45 1.34 -13.75
C LEU A 47 -12.57 0.16 -12.77
N CYS A 48 -11.87 0.23 -11.64
CA CYS A 48 -11.85 -0.82 -10.62
C CYS A 48 -13.01 -0.75 -9.61
N GLN A 49 -13.95 0.19 -9.75
CA GLN A 49 -15.10 0.29 -8.85
C GLN A 49 -16.08 -0.88 -8.95
N SER A 50 -15.96 -1.72 -9.98
CA SER A 50 -16.70 -2.98 -10.11
C SER A 50 -16.42 -3.96 -8.96
N PHE A 51 -15.27 -3.86 -8.30
CA PHE A 51 -14.91 -4.71 -7.16
C PHE A 51 -14.38 -3.94 -5.93
N ALA A 52 -14.06 -2.66 -6.08
CA ALA A 52 -13.72 -1.76 -4.97
C ALA A 52 -14.52 -0.44 -5.11
N PRO A 53 -15.81 -0.42 -4.71
CA PRO A 53 -16.73 0.68 -5.05
C PRO A 53 -16.26 2.06 -4.59
N THR A 54 -15.57 2.14 -3.45
CA THR A 54 -15.06 3.38 -2.86
C THR A 54 -13.63 3.70 -3.29
N HIS A 55 -13.09 3.01 -4.31
CA HIS A 55 -11.78 3.30 -4.86
C HIS A 55 -11.86 4.29 -6.02
N CYS A 56 -10.91 5.23 -6.06
CA CYS A 56 -10.59 6.01 -7.24
C CYS A 56 -9.07 6.16 -7.29
N CYS A 57 -8.45 5.86 -8.45
CA CYS A 57 -7.04 6.17 -8.68
C CYS A 57 -6.87 7.64 -8.99
N VAL A 58 -5.88 8.29 -8.38
CA VAL A 58 -5.37 9.62 -8.74
C VAL A 58 -3.98 9.43 -9.36
N ILE A 59 -3.86 9.88 -10.59
CA ILE A 59 -2.72 9.65 -11.48
C ILE A 59 -2.08 11.01 -11.78
N THR A 60 -0.81 11.12 -11.41
CA THR A 60 0.01 12.31 -11.64
C THR A 60 1.23 11.91 -12.47
N PRO A 61 2.02 12.87 -12.99
CA PRO A 61 3.29 12.54 -13.64
C PRO A 61 4.22 11.69 -12.75
N GLN A 62 4.26 11.96 -11.44
CA GLN A 62 5.13 11.28 -10.48
C GLN A 62 4.42 10.21 -9.63
N ARG A 63 3.16 9.87 -9.96
CA ARG A 63 2.40 8.77 -9.36
C ARG A 63 1.57 8.07 -10.43
N TYR A 64 2.09 6.95 -10.92
CA TYR A 64 1.34 6.04 -11.78
C TYR A 64 0.12 5.47 -11.07
N SER A 65 -0.86 5.00 -11.84
CA SER A 65 -1.95 4.19 -11.28
C SER A 65 -1.40 2.95 -10.57
N ASN A 66 -2.14 2.45 -9.58
CA ASN A 66 -1.71 1.29 -8.80
C ASN A 66 -1.44 0.06 -9.67
N CYS A 67 -2.16 -0.11 -10.79
CA CYS A 67 -1.97 -1.23 -11.72
C CYS A 67 -0.74 -1.11 -12.63
N GLY A 68 -0.05 0.04 -12.63
CA GLY A 68 1.11 0.31 -13.49
C GLY A 68 0.78 0.51 -14.97
N SER A 69 -0.49 0.39 -15.36
CA SER A 69 -0.91 0.39 -16.77
C SER A 69 -1.46 1.73 -17.27
N ILE A 70 -1.56 2.74 -16.39
CA ILE A 70 -2.05 4.08 -16.75
C ILE A 70 -1.08 5.12 -16.20
N SER A 71 -0.27 5.67 -17.11
CA SER A 71 0.54 6.86 -16.85
C SER A 71 -0.32 8.12 -16.92
N TRP A 72 0.26 9.28 -16.56
CA TRP A 72 -0.37 10.58 -16.79
C TRP A 72 -0.72 10.81 -18.28
N PHE A 73 0.15 10.40 -19.21
CA PHE A 73 -0.10 10.53 -20.64
C PHE A 73 -1.23 9.62 -21.13
N ASP A 74 -1.33 8.40 -20.59
CA ASP A 74 -2.45 7.50 -20.89
C ASP A 74 -3.75 8.06 -20.31
N GLY A 75 -3.71 8.63 -19.10
CA GLY A 75 -4.83 9.34 -18.49
C GLY A 75 -5.35 10.46 -19.39
N ARG A 76 -4.44 11.32 -19.86
CA ARG A 76 -4.74 12.40 -20.81
C ARG A 76 -5.32 11.91 -22.12
N ALA A 77 -4.74 10.86 -22.70
CA ALA A 77 -5.23 10.29 -23.95
C ALA A 77 -6.63 9.69 -23.77
N SER A 78 -6.82 8.89 -22.72
CA SER A 78 -8.08 8.21 -22.43
C SER A 78 -9.22 9.20 -22.20
N ALA A 79 -9.01 10.23 -21.36
CA ALA A 79 -10.02 11.25 -21.08
C ALA A 79 -10.40 12.10 -22.30
N ARG A 80 -9.52 12.21 -23.31
CA ARG A 80 -9.81 12.89 -24.58
C ARG A 80 -10.55 11.99 -25.58
N VAL A 81 -10.20 10.71 -25.61
CA VAL A 81 -10.81 9.73 -26.51
C VAL A 81 -12.24 9.43 -26.07
N ASP A 82 -12.47 9.25 -24.77
CA ASP A 82 -13.79 9.03 -24.19
C ASP A 82 -14.01 9.94 -22.96
N PRO A 83 -14.53 11.17 -23.15
CA PRO A 83 -14.78 12.11 -22.06
C PRO A 83 -15.81 11.63 -21.02
N LYS A 84 -16.61 10.60 -21.34
CA LYS A 84 -17.58 9.99 -20.42
C LYS A 84 -17.10 8.64 -19.88
N GLY A 85 -15.86 8.27 -20.20
CA GLY A 85 -15.25 7.02 -19.79
C GLY A 85 -14.84 6.99 -18.32
N PRO A 86 -14.30 5.85 -17.86
CA PRO A 86 -13.90 5.67 -16.46
C PRO A 86 -12.60 6.42 -16.10
N VAL A 87 -11.90 7.00 -17.08
CA VAL A 87 -10.70 7.80 -16.90
C VAL A 87 -11.02 9.24 -17.27
N PHE A 88 -10.78 10.17 -16.34
CA PHE A 88 -11.25 11.55 -16.46
C PHE A 88 -10.20 12.54 -15.94
N GLY A 89 -10.29 13.79 -16.38
CA GLY A 89 -9.44 14.86 -15.88
C GLY A 89 -9.81 15.28 -14.45
N ILE A 90 -8.80 15.62 -13.67
CA ILE A 90 -8.93 16.23 -12.34
C ILE A 90 -8.28 17.61 -12.41
N GLU A 91 -9.08 18.66 -12.21
CA GLU A 91 -8.53 19.98 -11.95
C GLU A 91 -7.79 19.94 -10.61
N LYS A 92 -6.52 20.38 -10.59
CA LYS A 92 -5.70 20.32 -9.38
C LYS A 92 -6.30 21.14 -8.24
N GLY A 93 -6.85 22.31 -8.56
CA GLY A 93 -7.23 23.30 -7.54
C GLY A 93 -6.00 23.85 -6.81
N GLU A 94 -6.20 24.27 -5.57
CA GLU A 94 -5.13 24.76 -4.69
C GLU A 94 -4.27 23.59 -4.19
N CYS A 95 -2.95 23.76 -4.22
CA CYS A 95 -2.01 22.85 -3.57
C CYS A 95 -1.92 23.22 -2.08
N LEU A 96 -2.50 22.37 -1.22
CA LEU A 96 -2.52 22.59 0.23
C LEU A 96 -1.21 22.17 0.89
N ASP A 97 -0.61 21.09 0.39
CA ASP A 97 0.67 20.60 0.86
C ASP A 97 1.43 19.91 -0.29
N PRO A 98 2.48 20.52 -0.85
CA PRO A 98 3.22 19.95 -1.98
C PRO A 98 4.03 18.70 -1.60
N PHE A 99 4.42 18.55 -0.33
CA PHE A 99 5.19 17.41 0.15
C PHE A 99 4.30 16.18 0.32
N LYS A 100 3.11 16.37 0.89
CA LYS A 100 2.07 15.31 0.97
C LYS A 100 1.41 15.04 -0.38
N GLY A 101 1.46 16.00 -1.29
CA GLY A 101 0.71 15.99 -2.53
C GLY A 101 -0.78 16.15 -2.26
N GLU A 102 -1.15 17.04 -1.35
CA GLU A 102 -2.54 17.36 -1.05
C GLU A 102 -3.03 18.52 -1.91
N TYR A 103 -4.16 18.32 -2.57
CA TYR A 103 -4.77 19.28 -3.47
C TYR A 103 -6.28 19.35 -3.26
N THR A 104 -6.86 20.55 -3.27
CA THR A 104 -8.31 20.72 -3.04
C THR A 104 -9.15 20.03 -4.12
N GLY A 105 -8.73 20.10 -5.39
CA GLY A 105 -9.44 19.46 -6.49
C GLY A 105 -9.36 17.94 -6.46
N VAL A 106 -8.24 17.40 -5.95
CA VAL A 106 -8.11 15.96 -5.70
C VAL A 106 -9.05 15.53 -4.58
N ASN A 107 -9.06 16.22 -3.44
CA ASN A 107 -9.96 15.90 -2.32
C ASN A 107 -11.44 15.97 -2.73
N ALA A 108 -11.82 17.01 -3.48
CA ALA A 108 -13.19 17.15 -4.01
C ALA A 108 -13.55 15.99 -4.95
N THR A 109 -12.63 15.61 -5.85
CA THR A 109 -12.82 14.48 -6.77
C THR A 109 -12.96 13.18 -6.01
N MET A 110 -12.09 12.92 -5.03
CA MET A 110 -12.18 11.69 -4.22
C MET A 110 -13.54 11.62 -3.54
N LYS A 111 -13.98 12.70 -2.89
CA LYS A 111 -15.29 12.75 -2.23
C LYS A 111 -16.43 12.45 -3.19
N GLU A 112 -16.42 13.03 -4.38
CA GLU A 112 -17.44 12.79 -5.41
C GLU A 112 -17.41 11.33 -5.89
N LYS A 113 -16.24 10.86 -6.34
CA LYS A 113 -16.08 9.58 -7.02
C LYS A 113 -16.16 8.38 -6.08
N THR A 114 -15.96 8.58 -4.79
CA THR A 114 -16.08 7.50 -3.78
C THR A 114 -17.36 7.63 -2.96
N MET A 115 -18.39 8.34 -3.45
CA MET A 115 -19.69 8.47 -2.77
C MET A 115 -19.59 9.06 -1.35
N GLY A 116 -18.59 9.91 -1.11
CA GLY A 116 -18.34 10.56 0.16
C GLY A 116 -17.45 9.79 1.13
N GLU A 117 -17.10 8.54 0.85
CA GLU A 117 -16.28 7.71 1.76
C GLU A 117 -14.88 8.31 1.98
N ILE A 118 -14.21 8.71 0.91
CA ILE A 118 -12.86 9.29 0.95
C ILE A 118 -12.98 10.79 0.76
N THR A 119 -12.74 11.55 1.83
CA THR A 119 -12.85 13.01 1.81
C THR A 119 -11.51 13.72 1.68
N ARG A 120 -10.41 13.01 1.97
CA ARG A 120 -9.04 13.55 1.97
C ARG A 120 -8.05 12.49 1.51
N VAL A 121 -7.09 12.89 0.69
CA VAL A 121 -5.99 12.01 0.26
C VAL A 121 -4.66 12.75 0.20
N TRP A 122 -3.63 12.10 0.70
CA TRP A 122 -2.23 12.49 0.54
C TRP A 122 -1.57 11.51 -0.43
N LEU A 123 -1.11 12.04 -1.55
CA LEU A 123 -0.58 11.21 -2.64
C LEU A 123 0.75 10.56 -2.28
N TYR A 124 1.51 11.05 -1.32
CA TYR A 124 2.88 10.60 -1.11
C TYR A 124 3.14 9.96 0.24
N THR A 125 2.11 9.29 0.81
CA THR A 125 2.17 8.58 2.09
C THR A 125 1.40 7.26 2.06
N ALA A 126 1.77 6.37 2.97
CA ALA A 126 1.05 5.17 3.37
C ALA A 126 0.32 5.34 4.73
N PHE A 127 0.40 6.51 5.38
CA PHE A 127 -0.15 6.78 6.72
C PHE A 127 -1.13 7.97 6.71
N GLU A 128 -1.94 8.05 7.76
CA GLU A 128 -2.99 9.06 8.01
C GLU A 128 -4.08 9.18 6.93
N ASN A 129 -3.74 9.67 5.73
CA ASN A 129 -4.67 9.85 4.62
C ASN A 129 -4.15 9.17 3.33
N PRO A 130 -3.78 7.88 3.38
CA PRO A 130 -3.18 7.22 2.23
C PRO A 130 -4.16 7.15 1.06
N HIS A 131 -3.64 7.14 -0.16
CA HIS A 131 -4.45 6.82 -1.33
C HIS A 131 -4.98 5.38 -1.24
N THR A 132 -6.27 5.16 -1.56
CA THR A 132 -6.88 3.82 -1.46
C THR A 132 -6.33 2.85 -2.50
N SER A 133 -6.53 1.55 -2.30
CA SER A 133 -6.14 0.52 -3.27
C SER A 133 -7.31 -0.34 -3.70
N CYS A 134 -7.41 -0.62 -4.99
CA CYS A 134 -8.39 -1.55 -5.52
C CYS A 134 -7.99 -3.00 -5.24
N GLY A 135 -7.22 -3.61 -6.15
CA GLY A 135 -6.87 -5.03 -6.09
C GLY A 135 -6.02 -5.52 -7.25
N CYS A 136 -5.78 -4.67 -8.26
CA CYS A 136 -4.91 -4.95 -9.41
C CYS A 136 -3.50 -4.34 -9.29
N PHE A 137 -3.10 -3.89 -8.10
CA PHE A 137 -1.74 -3.39 -7.86
C PHE A 137 -0.68 -4.45 -8.17
N GLU A 138 0.48 -3.99 -8.67
CA GLU A 138 1.62 -4.88 -8.98
C GLU A 138 2.35 -5.31 -7.70
N ALA A 139 2.35 -4.46 -6.69
CA ALA A 139 2.99 -4.70 -5.41
C ALA A 139 2.24 -4.05 -4.24
N VAL A 140 2.60 -4.43 -3.02
CA VAL A 140 2.13 -3.85 -1.76
C VAL A 140 3.33 -3.35 -0.98
N ALA A 141 3.30 -2.11 -0.53
CA ALA A 141 4.08 -1.65 0.62
C ALA A 141 3.31 -1.97 1.90
N PHE A 142 3.96 -2.60 2.88
CA PHE A 142 3.38 -2.98 4.15
C PHE A 142 4.28 -2.56 5.31
N TYR A 143 3.68 -2.03 6.36
CA TYR A 143 4.40 -1.55 7.54
C TYR A 143 4.82 -2.71 8.44
N ILE A 144 6.04 -2.61 8.96
CA ILE A 144 6.69 -3.55 9.87
C ILE A 144 7.03 -2.78 11.15
N PRO A 145 6.14 -2.81 12.16
CA PRO A 145 6.29 -2.01 13.38
C PRO A 145 7.60 -2.25 14.12
N GLU A 146 8.08 -3.49 14.16
CA GLU A 146 9.23 -3.91 14.96
C GLU A 146 10.56 -3.35 14.47
N VAL A 147 10.61 -2.85 13.23
CA VAL A 147 11.75 -2.13 12.66
C VAL A 147 11.36 -0.74 12.21
N ASP A 148 10.17 -0.26 12.58
CA ASP A 148 9.62 1.02 12.16
C ASP A 148 9.85 1.19 10.64
N GLY A 149 9.46 0.23 9.79
CA GLY A 149 9.89 0.21 8.39
C GLY A 149 8.79 -0.25 7.44
N LEU A 150 8.99 -0.06 6.14
CA LEU A 150 8.09 -0.57 5.10
C LEU A 150 8.77 -1.72 4.34
N GLY A 151 8.12 -2.86 4.28
CA GLY A 151 8.45 -3.91 3.31
C GLY A 151 7.70 -3.68 2.00
N ILE A 152 8.23 -4.19 0.89
CA ILE A 152 7.53 -4.24 -0.40
C ILE A 152 7.45 -5.68 -0.87
N VAL A 153 6.30 -6.11 -1.41
CA VAL A 153 6.16 -7.44 -2.04
C VAL A 153 5.35 -7.35 -3.33
N HIS A 154 5.84 -7.95 -4.41
CA HIS A 154 5.11 -8.00 -5.68
C HIS A 154 4.15 -9.19 -5.77
N ARG A 155 3.14 -9.08 -6.63
CA ARG A 155 2.11 -10.11 -6.88
C ARG A 155 2.66 -11.49 -7.26
N GLY A 156 3.79 -11.54 -7.95
CA GLY A 156 4.40 -12.80 -8.39
C GLY A 156 5.24 -13.52 -7.34
N PHE A 157 5.34 -13.00 -6.11
CA PHE A 157 6.21 -13.54 -5.08
C PHE A 157 5.53 -14.76 -4.45
N LYS A 158 6.21 -15.89 -4.43
CA LYS A 158 5.62 -17.18 -4.03
C LYS A 158 5.90 -17.57 -2.59
N ASP A 159 6.95 -16.99 -2.00
CA ASP A 159 7.35 -17.29 -0.64
C ASP A 159 6.65 -16.37 0.38
N LEU A 160 6.96 -16.58 1.64
CA LEU A 160 6.52 -15.71 2.73
C LEU A 160 7.40 -14.46 2.76
N THR A 161 6.78 -13.32 3.01
CA THR A 161 7.52 -12.09 3.29
C THR A 161 8.16 -12.16 4.67
N VAL A 162 9.01 -11.18 4.99
CA VAL A 162 9.78 -11.13 6.25
C VAL A 162 8.91 -11.14 7.52
N ASN A 163 7.63 -10.75 7.43
CA ASN A 163 6.68 -10.82 8.55
C ASN A 163 5.87 -12.13 8.58
N GLY A 164 6.23 -13.11 7.75
CA GLY A 164 5.60 -14.43 7.69
C GLY A 164 4.31 -14.49 6.86
N LEU A 165 3.88 -13.39 6.22
CA LEU A 165 2.65 -13.37 5.41
C LEU A 165 2.93 -13.55 3.92
N PRO A 166 2.11 -14.33 3.20
CA PRO A 166 2.15 -14.38 1.74
C PRO A 166 1.55 -13.11 1.12
N PHE A 167 1.85 -12.87 -0.16
CA PHE A 167 1.30 -11.72 -0.90
C PHE A 167 -0.24 -11.65 -0.83
N SER A 168 -0.95 -12.78 -0.92
CA SER A 168 -2.41 -12.81 -0.91
C SER A 168 -3.00 -12.19 0.36
N THR A 169 -2.44 -12.52 1.53
CA THR A 169 -2.89 -11.98 2.81
C THR A 169 -2.65 -10.47 2.90
N LEU A 170 -1.47 -10.01 2.46
CA LEU A 170 -1.15 -8.57 2.43
C LEU A 170 -2.04 -7.82 1.43
N ALA A 171 -2.34 -8.44 0.28
CA ALA A 171 -3.22 -7.88 -0.72
C ALA A 171 -4.66 -7.73 -0.19
N ASP A 172 -5.18 -8.73 0.54
CA ASP A 172 -6.51 -8.67 1.16
C ASP A 172 -6.61 -7.54 2.19
N SER A 173 -5.56 -7.30 2.98
CA SER A 173 -5.50 -6.17 3.92
C SER A 173 -5.46 -4.82 3.21
N THR A 174 -4.79 -4.73 2.06
CA THR A 174 -4.55 -3.48 1.31
C THR A 174 -5.74 -3.09 0.42
N ALA A 175 -6.43 -4.08 -0.13
CA ALA A 175 -7.48 -3.93 -1.14
C ALA A 175 -8.82 -3.41 -0.59
N GLY A 176 -9.73 -3.13 -1.52
CA GLY A 176 -11.15 -2.87 -1.23
C GLY A 176 -11.56 -1.41 -1.20
N GLY A 177 -10.71 -0.49 -1.67
CA GLY A 177 -11.06 0.94 -1.77
C GLY A 177 -11.16 1.65 -0.43
N ARG A 178 -10.46 1.14 0.59
CA ARG A 178 -10.37 1.74 1.92
C ARG A 178 -9.03 2.46 2.09
N GLN A 179 -8.96 3.41 3.02
CA GLN A 179 -7.70 3.95 3.51
C GLN A 179 -7.22 3.04 4.64
N VAL A 180 -6.14 2.32 4.40
CA VAL A 180 -5.55 1.40 5.37
C VAL A 180 -4.14 1.88 5.66
N GLU A 181 -3.93 2.40 6.86
CA GLU A 181 -2.62 2.91 7.24
C GLU A 181 -1.57 1.80 7.28
N GLY A 182 -0.39 2.10 6.76
CA GLY A 182 0.71 1.15 6.66
C GLY A 182 0.55 0.09 5.57
N PHE A 183 -0.54 0.08 4.80
CA PHE A 183 -0.76 -0.85 3.68
C PHE A 183 -1.10 -0.09 2.41
N HIS A 184 -0.24 -0.17 1.39
CA HIS A 184 -0.35 0.65 0.19
C HIS A 184 -0.07 -0.13 -1.09
N GLY A 185 -1.02 -0.11 -2.03
CA GLY A 185 -0.84 -0.69 -3.35
C GLY A 185 0.10 0.17 -4.20
N LEU A 186 1.08 -0.45 -4.83
CA LEU A 186 2.09 0.21 -5.66
C LEU A 186 2.12 -0.40 -7.07
N SER A 187 2.45 0.44 -8.04
CA SER A 187 2.99 0.00 -9.33
C SER A 187 4.51 0.03 -9.29
N ILE A 188 5.14 -0.73 -10.17
CA ILE A 188 6.60 -0.76 -10.28
C ILE A 188 7.13 0.59 -10.79
N GLU A 189 6.39 1.27 -11.68
CA GLU A 189 6.74 2.62 -12.12
C GLU A 189 6.66 3.66 -10.99
N TYR A 190 5.71 3.54 -10.05
CA TYR A 190 5.68 4.45 -8.90
C TYR A 190 6.92 4.27 -7.99
N MET A 191 7.49 3.07 -7.90
CA MET A 191 8.76 2.85 -7.19
C MET A 191 9.94 3.61 -7.82
N ARG A 192 9.86 3.93 -9.13
CA ARG A 192 10.87 4.70 -9.86
C ARG A 192 10.70 6.21 -9.67
N SER A 193 9.62 6.65 -9.00
CA SER A 193 9.34 8.06 -8.74
C SER A 193 10.21 8.62 -7.62
N PRO A 194 10.73 9.85 -7.74
CA PRO A 194 11.36 10.54 -6.62
C PRO A 194 10.39 10.87 -5.48
N LYS A 195 9.06 10.78 -5.73
CA LYS A 195 8.01 11.00 -4.73
C LYS A 195 7.48 9.72 -4.11
N LEU A 196 8.10 8.56 -4.37
CA LEU A 196 7.73 7.28 -3.75
C LEU A 196 7.64 7.45 -2.23
N LEU A 197 6.42 7.43 -1.68
CA LEU A 197 6.13 7.51 -0.25
C LEU A 197 7.01 8.55 0.50
N GLN A 198 7.28 9.69 -0.14
CA GLN A 198 8.28 10.65 0.36
C GLN A 198 7.93 11.21 1.74
N VAL A 199 6.64 11.32 2.08
CA VAL A 199 6.18 11.75 3.41
C VAL A 199 6.67 10.79 4.50
N ASP A 200 6.81 9.51 4.15
CA ASP A 200 7.18 8.45 5.07
C ASP A 200 8.70 8.23 5.12
N GLY A 201 9.46 8.99 4.33
CA GLY A 201 10.91 8.85 4.15
C GLY A 201 11.33 8.14 2.87
N GLY A 202 10.37 7.77 2.01
CA GLY A 202 10.61 7.12 0.72
C GLY A 202 11.55 5.92 0.83
N TRP A 203 12.59 5.87 -0.01
CA TRP A 203 13.56 4.76 0.00
C TRP A 203 14.26 4.57 1.35
N ASN A 204 14.43 5.61 2.16
CA ASN A 204 15.03 5.50 3.50
C ASN A 204 14.14 4.75 4.50
N ARG A 205 12.87 4.52 4.14
CA ARG A 205 11.89 3.78 4.93
C ARG A 205 11.67 2.36 4.44
N ILE A 206 12.15 2.02 3.23
CA ILE A 206 11.99 0.69 2.66
C ILE A 206 13.09 -0.22 3.20
N VAL A 207 12.71 -1.21 3.99
CA VAL A 207 13.67 -2.07 4.72
C VAL A 207 13.83 -3.46 4.11
N TRP A 208 12.84 -3.92 3.34
CA TRP A 208 12.81 -5.25 2.78
C TRP A 208 12.05 -5.29 1.45
N MET A 209 12.56 -6.02 0.46
CA MET A 209 11.82 -6.34 -0.77
C MET A 209 12.39 -7.55 -1.52
N PRO A 210 11.58 -8.26 -2.34
CA PRO A 210 12.09 -9.34 -3.17
C PRO A 210 13.24 -8.88 -4.08
N ALA A 211 14.27 -9.72 -4.23
CA ALA A 211 15.42 -9.44 -5.09
C ALA A 211 14.99 -9.15 -6.53
N THR A 212 13.94 -9.82 -7.01
CA THR A 212 13.34 -9.58 -8.34
C THR A 212 12.78 -8.17 -8.51
N VAL A 213 12.19 -7.59 -7.46
CA VAL A 213 11.70 -6.20 -7.47
C VAL A 213 12.88 -5.26 -7.37
N LYS A 214 13.80 -5.51 -6.44
CA LYS A 214 15.01 -4.71 -6.22
C LYS A 214 15.80 -4.53 -7.51
N GLU A 215 16.02 -5.61 -8.26
CA GLU A 215 16.74 -5.57 -9.53
C GLU A 215 16.01 -4.73 -10.60
N ARG A 216 14.67 -4.83 -10.68
CA ARG A 216 13.86 -4.07 -11.65
C ARG A 216 13.90 -2.56 -11.45
N VAL A 217 14.14 -2.09 -10.22
CA VAL A 217 14.11 -0.66 -9.88
C VAL A 217 15.45 -0.15 -9.33
N LYS A 218 16.49 -0.98 -9.35
CA LYS A 218 17.80 -0.73 -8.76
C LYS A 218 18.40 0.63 -9.11
N ASP A 219 18.32 1.01 -10.39
CA ASP A 219 18.87 2.27 -10.90
C ASP A 219 18.16 3.52 -10.36
N PHE A 220 16.99 3.36 -9.76
CA PHE A 220 16.18 4.43 -9.17
C PHE A 220 16.25 4.45 -7.63
N ILE A 221 16.87 3.44 -7.02
CA ILE A 221 17.13 3.44 -5.58
C ILE A 221 18.38 4.30 -5.33
N PRO A 222 18.37 5.21 -4.32
CA PRO A 222 19.57 5.96 -3.96
C PRO A 222 20.77 5.03 -3.68
N LYS A 223 21.94 5.38 -4.23
CA LYS A 223 23.14 4.53 -4.20
C LYS A 223 23.62 4.23 -2.78
N ASP A 224 23.35 5.13 -1.84
CA ASP A 224 23.68 5.00 -0.42
C ASP A 224 22.69 4.10 0.35
N ILE A 225 21.56 3.75 -0.26
CA ILE A 225 20.47 2.97 0.34
C ILE A 225 20.33 1.59 -0.28
N VAL A 226 20.60 1.43 -1.60
CA VAL A 226 20.32 0.20 -2.34
C VAL A 226 20.88 -1.05 -1.67
N ASP A 227 22.10 -1.03 -1.16
CA ASP A 227 22.70 -2.21 -0.52
C ASP A 227 22.21 -2.45 0.91
N LYS A 228 21.53 -1.47 1.50
CA LYS A 228 21.01 -1.53 2.87
C LYS A 228 19.58 -2.06 2.98
N ILE A 229 18.90 -2.29 1.85
CA ILE A 229 17.57 -2.90 1.81
C ILE A 229 17.72 -4.42 1.73
N ALA A 230 17.17 -5.16 2.69
CA ALA A 230 17.21 -6.61 2.70
C ALA A 230 16.35 -7.23 1.59
N THR A 231 16.70 -8.42 1.15
CA THR A 231 15.85 -9.29 0.31
C THR A 231 15.53 -10.59 1.04
N GLU A 232 14.76 -11.47 0.39
CA GLU A 232 14.49 -12.83 0.85
C GLU A 232 15.77 -13.69 1.02
N ASN A 233 16.90 -13.25 0.47
CA ASN A 233 18.19 -13.93 0.59
C ASN A 233 18.95 -13.54 1.87
N GLU A 234 18.78 -12.30 2.35
CA GLU A 234 19.48 -11.79 3.55
C GLU A 234 18.62 -11.87 4.81
N ALA A 235 17.30 -11.72 4.71
CA ALA A 235 16.39 -11.79 5.84
C ALA A 235 15.05 -12.42 5.47
N LYS A 236 14.69 -13.50 6.17
CA LYS A 236 13.43 -14.23 6.04
C LYS A 236 12.50 -14.00 7.23
N THR A 237 13.05 -13.51 8.34
CA THR A 237 12.31 -13.20 9.56
C THR A 237 12.57 -11.77 10.02
N ILE A 238 11.67 -11.23 10.85
CA ILE A 238 11.82 -9.90 11.45
C ILE A 238 13.11 -9.79 12.28
N ASP A 239 13.52 -10.85 12.97
CA ASP A 239 14.72 -10.84 13.80
C ASP A 239 16.00 -10.79 12.94
N GLU A 240 16.06 -11.58 11.86
CA GLU A 240 17.13 -11.49 10.86
C GLU A 240 17.17 -10.10 10.22
N LEU A 241 16.00 -9.53 9.90
CA LEU A 241 15.90 -8.18 9.34
C LEU A 241 16.47 -7.13 10.29
N LYS A 242 16.13 -7.18 11.59
CA LYS A 242 16.67 -6.26 12.60
C LYS A 242 18.20 -6.30 12.65
N VAL A 243 18.79 -7.50 12.60
CA VAL A 243 20.25 -7.68 12.60
C VAL A 243 20.86 -7.07 11.34
N PHE A 244 20.35 -7.45 10.16
CA PHE A 244 20.83 -6.93 8.88
C PHE A 244 20.78 -5.40 8.80
N LEU A 245 19.67 -4.78 9.22
CA LEU A 245 19.51 -3.32 9.17
C LEU A 245 20.52 -2.59 10.06
N LYS A 246 20.87 -3.16 11.22
CA LYS A 246 21.92 -2.62 12.11
C LYS A 246 23.29 -2.73 11.46
N GLU A 247 23.64 -3.91 10.95
CA GLU A 247 24.95 -4.18 10.35
C GLU A 247 25.20 -3.32 9.11
N MET A 248 24.17 -3.14 8.27
CA MET A 248 24.24 -2.31 7.07
C MET A 248 24.08 -0.82 7.33
N GLY A 249 23.81 -0.40 8.58
CA GLY A 249 23.60 1.00 8.95
C GLY A 249 22.46 1.64 8.15
N HIS A 250 21.30 0.96 8.08
CA HIS A 250 20.12 1.46 7.40
C HIS A 250 19.56 2.70 8.12
N PRO A 251 19.15 3.78 7.41
CA PRO A 251 18.69 5.02 8.06
C PRO A 251 17.55 4.84 9.06
N VAL A 252 16.71 3.81 8.86
CA VAL A 252 15.61 3.46 9.76
C VAL A 252 16.07 3.18 11.21
N VAL A 253 17.31 2.73 11.40
CA VAL A 253 17.86 2.38 12.71
C VAL A 253 17.90 3.60 13.63
N GLU A 254 18.11 4.80 13.08
CA GLU A 254 18.09 6.05 13.85
C GLU A 254 16.70 6.36 14.43
N ARG A 255 15.65 5.82 13.81
CA ARG A 255 14.27 6.04 14.26
C ARG A 255 13.88 5.15 15.42
N TRP A 256 14.55 4.02 15.61
CA TRP A 256 14.32 3.16 16.77
C TRP A 256 14.67 3.85 18.08
N LYS A 257 15.64 4.77 18.05
CA LYS A 257 16.04 5.60 19.21
C LYS A 257 14.95 6.62 19.59
N ALA A 258 14.07 6.95 18.66
CA ALA A 258 13.00 7.93 18.83
C ALA A 258 11.66 7.30 19.24
N ILE A 259 11.58 5.97 19.37
CA ILE A 259 10.43 5.30 19.98
C ILE A 259 10.56 5.55 21.48
N PRO A 260 9.69 6.36 22.12
CA PRO A 260 9.63 6.37 23.57
C PRO A 260 9.31 4.94 23.97
N VAL A 261 10.17 4.33 24.77
CA VAL A 261 9.77 3.19 25.56
C VAL A 261 8.60 3.70 26.37
N GLU A 262 7.36 3.37 25.98
CA GLU A 262 6.26 3.38 26.92
C GLU A 262 6.70 2.39 27.99
N VAL A 263 7.28 2.96 29.05
CA VAL A 263 7.57 2.25 30.28
C VAL A 263 6.22 1.72 30.72
N ALA A 264 5.98 0.44 30.46
CA ALA A 264 4.96 -0.29 31.17
C ALA A 264 5.22 0.00 32.65
N PRO A 265 4.28 0.63 33.38
CA PRO A 265 4.52 0.96 34.77
C PRO A 265 4.92 -0.33 35.50
N GLU A 266 6.06 -0.28 36.17
CA GLU A 266 6.47 -1.30 37.12
C GLU A 266 5.30 -1.50 38.08
N VAL A 267 4.77 -2.72 38.10
CA VAL A 267 3.76 -3.10 39.08
C VAL A 267 4.52 -3.28 40.38
N GLU A 268 4.55 -2.24 41.21
CA GLU A 268 4.91 -2.38 42.63
C GLU A 268 3.90 -3.36 43.25
N GLU A 269 4.41 -4.45 43.82
CA GLU A 269 3.64 -5.34 44.67
C GLU A 269 3.20 -4.56 45.91
N VAL A 270 1.92 -4.18 45.95
CA VAL A 270 1.27 -3.68 47.16
C VAL A 270 0.35 -4.77 47.69
N GLU A 271 0.63 -5.19 48.93
CA GLU A 271 -0.15 -6.16 49.69
C GLU A 271 -1.65 -5.80 49.77
N ALA A 272 -2.45 -6.86 49.88
CA ALA A 272 -3.90 -6.87 49.77
C ALA A 272 -4.66 -5.89 50.67
N ALA A 273 -5.56 -5.14 50.04
CA ALA A 273 -6.87 -4.79 50.61
C ALA A 273 -7.85 -4.53 49.45
N ALA A 274 -8.96 -5.27 49.40
CA ALA A 274 -10.01 -5.07 48.41
C ALA A 274 -10.67 -3.69 48.59
N PRO A 275 -10.86 -2.95 47.50
CA PRO A 275 -12.23 -2.61 47.12
C PRO A 275 -12.50 -2.81 45.62
N SER A 276 -13.78 -3.11 45.34
CA SER A 276 -14.39 -3.24 44.03
C SER A 276 -14.22 -1.98 43.17
N LEU A 277 -13.69 -2.14 41.96
CA LEU A 277 -13.73 -1.14 40.89
C LEU A 277 -14.16 -1.81 39.58
N GLU A 278 -15.25 -1.28 39.04
CA GLU A 278 -15.86 -1.63 37.76
C GLU A 278 -14.93 -1.19 36.61
N ILE A 279 -14.70 -2.08 35.63
CA ILE A 279 -13.98 -1.76 34.40
C ILE A 279 -14.96 -1.94 33.23
N PRO A 280 -15.20 -0.90 32.42
CA PRO A 280 -16.05 -0.99 31.24
C PRO A 280 -15.30 -1.73 30.12
N ILE A 281 -15.76 -2.94 29.80
CA ILE A 281 -15.23 -3.72 28.67
C ILE A 281 -15.86 -3.16 27.39
N SER A 282 -15.21 -2.17 26.78
CA SER A 282 -15.52 -1.78 25.41
C SER A 282 -14.58 -2.55 24.47
N GLY A 283 -15.16 -3.43 23.66
CA GLY A 283 -14.60 -3.87 22.39
C GLY A 283 -13.53 -4.96 22.43
N VAL A 284 -13.91 -6.21 22.75
CA VAL A 284 -13.15 -7.38 22.26
C VAL A 284 -14.13 -8.43 21.72
N PRO A 285 -14.14 -8.70 20.40
CA PRO A 285 -14.93 -9.79 19.84
C PRO A 285 -14.23 -11.14 20.11
N ILE A 286 -14.94 -12.07 20.74
CA ILE A 286 -14.47 -13.45 20.93
C ILE A 286 -15.05 -14.30 19.78
N THR A 287 -14.19 -14.71 18.83
CA THR A 287 -14.56 -15.65 17.77
C THR A 287 -14.34 -17.09 18.23
N ALA A 288 -15.43 -17.86 18.35
CA ALA A 288 -15.37 -19.31 18.55
C ALA A 288 -16.34 -20.04 17.60
N GLY A 289 -15.78 -20.75 16.62
CA GLY A 289 -16.43 -21.94 16.04
C GLY A 289 -17.62 -21.73 15.09
N GLY A 290 -17.61 -20.70 14.24
CA GLY A 290 -18.52 -20.62 13.07
C GLY A 290 -19.95 -20.13 13.37
N PHE A 291 -20.15 -19.43 14.48
CA PHE A 291 -21.35 -18.63 14.74
C PHE A 291 -20.92 -17.22 15.20
N GLU A 292 -21.60 -16.20 14.68
CA GLU A 292 -21.42 -14.81 15.11
C GLU A 292 -22.44 -14.51 16.22
N ILE A 293 -21.96 -14.21 17.42
CA ILE A 293 -22.81 -13.81 18.56
C ILE A 293 -22.54 -12.34 18.84
N ILE A 294 -23.47 -11.47 18.46
CA ILE A 294 -23.40 -10.04 18.72
C ILE A 294 -24.29 -9.73 19.91
N LEU A 295 -23.69 -9.32 21.02
CA LEU A 295 -24.39 -8.86 22.21
C LEU A 295 -24.30 -7.34 22.27
N LYS A 296 -25.44 -6.66 22.17
CA LYS A 296 -25.58 -5.21 22.39
C LYS A 296 -26.48 -5.00 23.61
N ASP A 297 -25.97 -4.29 24.61
CA ASP A 297 -26.66 -3.96 25.87
C ASP A 297 -27.27 -5.15 26.64
N ALA A 298 -26.59 -6.30 26.63
CA ALA A 298 -27.05 -7.49 27.34
C ALA A 298 -26.30 -7.68 28.69
N LYS A 299 -27.04 -7.86 29.79
CA LYS A 299 -26.49 -8.35 31.07
C LYS A 299 -26.72 -9.85 31.17
N ILE A 300 -25.63 -10.63 31.11
CA ILE A 300 -25.70 -12.10 31.20
C ILE A 300 -25.06 -12.56 32.50
N TYR A 301 -25.82 -13.29 33.32
CA TYR A 301 -25.33 -13.98 34.51
C TYR A 301 -25.44 -15.49 34.29
N ALA A 302 -24.32 -16.20 34.14
CA ALA A 302 -24.32 -17.65 33.95
C ALA A 302 -23.22 -18.31 34.79
N LYS A 303 -23.56 -19.36 35.56
CA LYS A 303 -22.57 -20.17 36.30
C LYS A 303 -21.81 -21.15 35.40
N LYS A 304 -22.35 -21.54 34.24
CA LYS A 304 -21.70 -22.41 33.26
C LYS A 304 -22.33 -22.21 31.88
N VAL A 305 -21.51 -22.10 30.83
CA VAL A 305 -21.95 -21.98 29.43
C VAL A 305 -21.44 -23.19 28.64
N ILE A 306 -22.31 -23.84 27.86
CA ILE A 306 -21.97 -25.00 27.01
C ILE A 306 -22.53 -24.73 25.60
N ILE A 307 -21.65 -24.67 24.60
CA ILE A 307 -22.02 -24.45 23.19
C ILE A 307 -21.91 -25.80 22.46
N ARG A 308 -23.00 -26.26 21.81
CA ARG A 308 -23.02 -27.46 20.97
C ARG A 308 -23.67 -27.17 19.62
N ARG A 309 -23.10 -27.72 18.56
CA ARG A 309 -23.64 -27.65 17.19
C ARG A 309 -24.85 -28.57 17.05
N VAL A 310 -26.00 -28.05 16.64
CA VAL A 310 -27.14 -28.86 16.24
C VAL A 310 -26.96 -29.21 14.75
N LYS A 311 -26.79 -30.49 14.42
CA LYS A 311 -26.78 -30.95 13.03
C LYS A 311 -28.18 -30.82 12.44
N LYS A 312 -28.29 -30.25 11.25
CA LYS A 312 -29.33 -30.63 10.29
C LYS A 312 -28.79 -31.75 9.42
#